data_AF-A0A836CHZ8-F1
#
_entry.id   AF-A0A836CHZ8-F1
#
_cell.length_a   1.000
_cell.length_b   1.000
_cell.length_c   1.000
_cell.angle_alpha   90.00
_cell.angle_beta   90.00
_cell.angle_gamma   90.00
#
_symmetry.space_group_name_H-M   'P 1'
#
loop_
_entity.id
_entity.type
_entity.pdbx_description
1 polymer ?
#
loop_
_entity_poly.entity_id
_entity_poly.type
_entity_poly.pdbx_seq_one_letter_code
_entity_poly.pdbx_strand_id
1 'polypeptide(L)'
;MVRAHGLDTSAAAARERSVVAAMWTHFSSPEIQSRALYSLARMVLDDKARATLGRAGACEVVVAVMRAHSTDIFIQRSGVYVLAHLAHMPRNRRRLGHRARKLVLNRVREHPSDPMIQQWGVFALDQLTADWTREPVVRVKQWLVRCIFD
;
A
#
# COMPACT_ATOMS: atom_id res chain seq x y z
N MET A 1 11.95 -37.81 1.25
CA MET A 1 12.12 -36.73 0.25
C MET A 1 11.31 -35.49 0.69
N VAL A 2 11.75 -34.81 1.76
CA VAL A 2 11.08 -33.61 2.30
C VAL A 2 12.17 -32.63 2.73
N ARG A 3 12.43 -31.58 1.94
CA ARG A 3 13.19 -30.37 2.39
C ARG A 3 13.26 -29.18 1.41
N ALA A 4 12.35 -29.05 0.44
CA ALA A 4 12.35 -27.88 -0.47
C ALA A 4 11.57 -26.66 0.06
N HIS A 5 10.56 -26.83 0.95
CA HIS A 5 9.69 -25.71 1.36
C HIS A 5 10.25 -24.79 2.47
N GLY A 6 11.33 -25.19 3.15
CA GLY A 6 11.90 -24.41 4.27
C GLY A 6 12.89 -23.31 3.84
N LEU A 7 13.56 -23.46 2.71
CA LEU A 7 14.58 -22.52 2.23
C LEU A 7 13.96 -21.32 1.49
N ASP A 8 12.85 -21.54 0.79
CA ASP A 8 12.19 -20.51 -0.01
C ASP A 8 11.49 -19.45 0.86
N THR A 9 10.96 -19.87 2.02
CA THR A 9 10.25 -18.97 2.95
C THR A 9 11.19 -18.07 3.76
N SER A 10 12.41 -18.52 4.09
CA SER A 10 13.41 -17.71 4.79
C SER A 10 14.06 -16.68 3.87
N ALA A 11 14.35 -17.06 2.62
CA ALA A 11 14.89 -16.19 1.59
C ALA A 11 13.89 -15.13 1.14
N ALA A 12 12.61 -15.50 0.93
CA ALA A 12 11.55 -14.53 0.68
C ALA A 12 11.48 -13.50 1.83
N ALA A 13 11.39 -13.97 3.07
CA ALA A 13 11.33 -13.07 4.22
C ALA A 13 12.59 -12.20 4.40
N ALA A 14 13.76 -12.64 3.93
CA ALA A 14 14.96 -11.81 3.88
C ALA A 14 14.83 -10.71 2.82
N ARG A 15 14.33 -11.05 1.63
CA ARG A 15 14.09 -10.11 0.53
C ARG A 15 13.09 -9.01 0.92
N GLU A 16 11.94 -9.36 1.47
CA GLU A 16 10.93 -8.39 1.92
C GLU A 16 11.50 -7.41 2.97
N ARG A 17 12.23 -7.94 3.96
CA ARG A 17 12.89 -7.12 4.99
C ARG A 17 13.96 -6.21 4.41
N SER A 18 14.76 -6.71 3.46
CA SER A 18 15.81 -5.93 2.82
C SER A 18 15.25 -4.73 2.06
N VAL A 19 14.13 -4.88 1.35
CA VAL A 19 13.52 -3.76 0.63
C VAL A 19 12.97 -2.72 1.62
N VAL A 20 12.27 -3.16 2.67
CA VAL A 20 11.76 -2.23 3.70
C VAL A 20 12.89 -1.51 4.44
N ALA A 21 13.98 -2.22 4.76
CA ALA A 21 15.16 -1.62 5.38
C ALA A 21 15.81 -0.58 4.46
N ALA A 22 15.98 -0.88 3.17
CA ALA A 22 16.53 0.06 2.20
C ALA A 22 15.68 1.34 2.09
N MET A 23 14.35 1.22 2.14
CA MET A 23 13.46 2.38 2.14
C MET A 23 13.66 3.28 3.37
N TRP A 24 13.90 2.72 4.55
CA TRP A 24 14.21 3.51 5.74
C TRP A 24 15.62 4.12 5.69
N THR A 25 16.62 3.35 5.29
CA THR A 25 18.01 3.82 5.22
C THR A 25 18.19 4.95 4.20
N HIS A 26 17.51 4.85 3.06
CA HIS A 26 17.61 5.81 1.96
C HIS A 26 16.35 6.65 1.81
N PHE A 27 15.72 7.00 2.94
CA PHE A 27 14.41 7.67 2.99
C PHE A 27 14.33 8.95 2.14
N SER A 28 15.43 9.72 2.09
CA SER A 28 15.48 11.01 1.40
C SER A 28 15.73 10.94 -0.11
N SER A 29 16.07 9.78 -0.70
CA SER A 29 16.31 9.66 -2.15
C SER A 29 15.04 9.23 -2.89
N PRO A 30 14.40 10.11 -3.68
CA PRO A 30 13.21 9.76 -4.44
C PRO A 30 13.45 8.61 -5.43
N GLU A 31 14.66 8.50 -5.98
CA GLU A 31 15.04 7.45 -6.93
C GLU A 31 15.05 6.07 -6.26
N ILE A 32 15.65 5.99 -5.07
CA ILE A 32 15.67 4.74 -4.30
C ILE A 32 14.26 4.39 -3.83
N GLN A 33 13.48 5.37 -3.38
CA GLN A 33 12.09 5.14 -2.98
C GLN A 33 11.23 4.65 -4.14
N SER A 34 11.35 5.24 -5.32
CA SER A 34 10.62 4.81 -6.52
C SER A 34 10.98 3.38 -6.91
N ARG A 35 12.26 3.02 -6.89
CA ARG A 35 12.72 1.66 -7.21
C ARG A 35 12.28 0.63 -6.17
N ALA A 36 12.31 1.01 -4.89
CA ALA A 36 11.84 0.16 -3.81
C ALA A 36 10.32 -0.05 -3.89
N LEU A 37 9.54 1.00 -4.13
CA LEU A 37 8.09 0.91 -4.36
C LEU A 37 7.74 0.08 -5.58
N TYR A 38 8.50 0.20 -6.68
CA TYR A 38 8.34 -0.67 -7.85
C TYR A 38 8.60 -2.15 -7.49
N SER A 39 9.63 -2.43 -6.69
CA SER A 39 9.90 -3.78 -6.20
C SER A 39 8.74 -4.29 -5.36
N LEU A 40 8.28 -3.51 -4.37
CA LEU A 40 7.13 -3.82 -3.52
C LEU A 40 5.86 -4.08 -4.34
N ALA A 41 5.59 -3.27 -5.37
CA ALA A 41 4.43 -3.44 -6.24
C ALA A 41 4.39 -4.81 -6.91
N ARG A 42 5.56 -5.39 -7.25
CA ARG A 42 5.63 -6.76 -7.77
C ARG A 42 5.46 -7.81 -6.69
N MET A 43 5.97 -7.55 -5.48
CA MET A 43 5.88 -8.51 -4.36
C MET A 43 4.45 -8.64 -3.86
N VAL A 44 3.71 -7.54 -3.74
CA VAL A 44 2.34 -7.54 -3.19
C VAL A 44 1.34 -8.29 -4.07
N LEU A 45 1.73 -8.76 -5.26
CA LEU A 45 0.89 -9.66 -6.04
C LEU A 45 0.78 -11.06 -5.41
N ASP A 46 1.79 -11.50 -4.66
CA ASP A 46 1.77 -12.76 -3.91
C ASP A 46 1.21 -12.57 -2.48
N ASP A 47 0.23 -13.39 -2.12
CA ASP A 47 -0.42 -13.37 -0.81
C ASP A 47 0.55 -13.64 0.34
N LYS A 48 1.52 -14.56 0.15
CA LYS A 48 2.52 -14.86 1.19
C LYS A 48 3.42 -13.66 1.41
N ALA A 49 3.89 -13.03 0.33
CA ALA A 49 4.65 -11.80 0.40
C ALA A 49 3.89 -10.66 1.07
N ARG A 50 2.59 -10.45 0.82
CA ARG A 50 1.78 -9.41 1.51
C ARG A 50 1.81 -9.56 3.03
N ALA A 51 1.69 -10.80 3.53
CA ALA A 51 1.73 -11.07 4.97
C ALA A 51 3.13 -10.82 5.55
N THR A 52 4.19 -11.17 4.81
CA THR A 52 5.58 -10.96 5.24
C THR A 52 5.97 -9.48 5.19
N LEU A 53 5.61 -8.77 4.13
CA LEU A 53 5.77 -7.31 3.99
C LEU A 53 5.08 -6.56 5.12
N GLY A 54 3.84 -6.97 5.44
CA GLY A 54 3.12 -6.48 6.61
C GLY A 54 3.98 -6.58 7.86
N ARG A 55 4.47 -7.78 8.20
CA ARG A 55 5.34 -8.02 9.36
C ARG A 55 6.66 -7.24 9.30
N ALA A 56 7.23 -7.05 8.11
CA ALA A 56 8.48 -6.35 7.90
C ALA A 56 8.38 -4.83 8.06
N GLY A 57 7.17 -4.26 8.17
CA GLY A 57 6.96 -2.82 8.35
C GLY A 57 6.68 -2.06 7.04
N ALA A 58 6.29 -2.77 5.97
CA ALA A 58 6.02 -2.15 4.68
C ALA A 58 4.86 -1.14 4.73
N CYS A 59 3.84 -1.39 5.58
CA CYS A 59 2.70 -0.49 5.73
C CYS A 59 3.15 0.89 6.22
N GLU A 60 4.02 0.91 7.22
CA GLU A 60 4.50 2.10 7.90
C GLU A 60 5.46 2.90 7.01
N VAL A 61 6.42 2.22 6.36
CA VAL A 61 7.40 2.89 5.50
C VAL A 61 6.75 3.49 4.26
N VAL A 62 5.81 2.79 3.61
CA VAL A 62 5.14 3.32 2.41
C VAL A 62 4.32 4.56 2.74
N VAL A 63 3.57 4.56 3.85
CA VAL A 63 2.84 5.74 4.31
C VAL A 63 3.79 6.91 4.63
N ALA A 64 4.93 6.63 5.25
CA ALA A 64 5.92 7.66 5.57
C ALA A 64 6.56 8.27 4.31
N VAL A 65 6.97 7.42 3.37
CA VAL A 65 7.59 7.81 2.09
C VAL A 65 6.62 8.65 1.24
N MET A 66 5.37 8.21 1.11
CA MET A 66 4.35 8.99 0.39
C MET A 66 4.12 10.38 0.99
N ARG A 67 4.29 10.55 2.31
CA ARG A 67 4.17 11.86 2.95
C ARG A 67 5.39 12.73 2.72
N ALA A 68 6.59 12.15 2.82
CA ALA A 68 7.84 12.88 2.63
C ALA A 68 8.03 13.33 1.18
N HIS A 69 7.55 12.53 0.23
CA HIS A 69 7.67 12.78 -1.21
C HIS A 69 6.30 13.13 -1.82
N SER A 70 5.58 14.05 -1.18
CA SER A 70 4.16 14.33 -1.48
C SER A 70 3.91 14.88 -2.89
N THR A 71 4.93 15.46 -3.53
CA THR A 71 4.88 16.06 -4.87
C THR A 71 5.38 15.12 -5.97
N ASP A 72 5.99 13.98 -5.62
CA ASP A 72 6.45 13.00 -6.59
C ASP A 72 5.29 12.08 -7.00
N ILE A 73 4.79 12.27 -8.21
CA ILE A 73 3.63 11.54 -8.72
C ILE A 73 3.88 10.04 -8.88
N PHE A 74 5.11 9.62 -9.18
CA PHE A 74 5.44 8.20 -9.33
C PHE A 74 5.39 7.52 -7.95
N ILE A 75 5.95 8.18 -6.93
CA ILE A 75 5.86 7.70 -5.54
C ILE A 75 4.40 7.64 -5.09
N GLN A 76 3.57 8.64 -5.41
CA GLN A 76 2.15 8.60 -5.03
C GLN A 76 1.40 7.46 -5.71
N ARG A 77 1.57 7.29 -7.04
CA ARG A 77 0.94 6.20 -7.80
C ARG A 77 1.33 4.83 -7.28
N SER A 78 2.63 4.55 -7.17
CA SER A 78 3.12 3.26 -6.68
C SER A 78 2.79 3.03 -5.21
N GLY A 79 2.84 4.08 -4.39
CA GLY A 79 2.46 4.03 -2.99
C GLY A 79 1.00 3.64 -2.80
N VAL A 80 0.06 4.33 -3.46
CA VAL A 80 -1.37 4.00 -3.41
C VAL A 80 -1.61 2.56 -3.87
N TYR A 81 -0.98 2.14 -4.97
CA TYR A 81 -1.08 0.76 -5.48
C TYR A 81 -0.63 -0.28 -4.44
N VAL A 82 0.55 -0.08 -3.84
CA VAL A 82 1.11 -0.99 -2.82
C VAL A 82 0.22 -1.03 -1.58
N LEU A 83 -0.25 0.14 -1.10
CA LEU A 83 -1.15 0.21 0.05
C LEU A 83 -2.47 -0.52 -0.20
N ALA A 84 -3.02 -0.43 -1.41
CA ALA A 84 -4.26 -1.10 -1.77
C ALA A 84 -4.14 -2.63 -1.67
N HIS A 85 -3.04 -3.19 -2.18
CA HIS A 85 -2.78 -4.63 -2.11
C HIS A 85 -2.41 -5.09 -0.70
N LEU A 86 -1.64 -4.29 0.05
CA LEU A 86 -1.36 -4.60 1.45
C LEU A 86 -2.66 -4.61 2.27
N ALA A 87 -3.58 -3.67 2.02
CA ALA A 87 -4.88 -3.58 2.68
C ALA A 87 -5.82 -4.75 2.35
N HIS A 88 -5.56 -5.53 1.31
CA HIS A 88 -6.32 -6.76 1.03
C HIS A 88 -6.19 -7.78 2.17
N MET A 89 -5.09 -7.73 2.94
CA MET A 89 -4.88 -8.60 4.10
C MET A 89 -5.46 -7.97 5.39
N PRO A 90 -6.38 -8.63 6.10
CA PRO A 90 -7.01 -8.08 7.32
C PRO A 90 -6.01 -7.66 8.41
N ARG A 91 -4.91 -8.41 8.57
CA ARG A 91 -3.85 -8.08 9.53
C ARG A 91 -3.14 -6.76 9.19
N ASN A 92 -3.01 -6.43 7.91
CA ASN A 92 -2.37 -5.20 7.44
C ASN A 92 -3.34 -4.00 7.52
N ARG A 93 -4.65 -4.21 7.32
CA ARG A 93 -5.67 -3.15 7.51
C ARG A 93 -5.55 -2.48 8.87
N ARG A 94 -5.37 -3.29 9.93
CA ARG A 94 -5.17 -2.79 11.30
C ARG A 94 -3.90 -1.94 11.45
N ARG A 95 -2.80 -2.31 10.77
CA ARG A 95 -1.54 -1.55 10.77
C ARG A 95 -1.69 -0.22 10.03
N LEU A 96 -2.33 -0.24 8.86
CA LEU A 96 -2.56 0.94 8.03
C LEU A 96 -3.49 1.96 8.71
N GLY A 97 -4.59 1.47 9.29
CA GLY A 97 -5.48 2.22 10.17
C GLY A 97 -5.97 3.57 9.60
N HIS A 98 -6.33 4.48 10.50
CA HIS A 98 -6.88 5.79 10.14
C HIS A 98 -5.87 6.67 9.37
N ARG A 99 -4.59 6.59 9.72
CA ARG A 99 -3.53 7.42 9.13
C ARG A 99 -3.32 7.12 7.64
N ALA A 100 -3.34 5.85 7.25
CA ALA A 100 -3.27 5.47 5.84
C ALA A 100 -4.55 5.84 5.09
N ARG A 101 -5.74 5.61 5.67
CA ARG A 101 -7.02 6.04 5.04
C ARG A 101 -7.03 7.52 4.71
N LYS A 102 -6.69 8.37 5.69
CA LYS A 102 -6.68 9.82 5.49
C LYS A 102 -5.69 10.23 4.40
N LEU A 103 -4.51 9.59 4.36
CA LEU A 103 -3.52 9.83 3.32
C LEU A 103 -4.07 9.48 1.93
N VAL A 104 -4.59 8.26 1.75
CA VAL A 104 -5.14 7.82 0.45
C VAL A 104 -6.30 8.70 0.02
N LEU A 105 -7.22 9.04 0.93
CA LEU A 105 -8.33 9.95 0.64
C LEU A 105 -7.85 11.31 0.14
N ASN A 106 -6.83 11.88 0.78
CA ASN A 106 -6.26 13.15 0.34
C ASN A 106 -5.64 13.03 -1.05
N ARG A 107 -4.91 11.92 -1.33
CA ARG A 107 -4.33 11.69 -2.66
C ARG A 107 -5.38 11.60 -3.76
N VAL A 108 -6.47 10.87 -3.51
CA VAL A 108 -7.62 10.78 -4.42
C VAL A 108 -8.23 12.16 -4.68
N ARG A 109 -8.35 13.02 -3.66
CA ARG A 109 -8.90 14.37 -3.81
C ARG A 109 -7.99 15.33 -4.58
N GLU A 110 -6.67 15.23 -4.35
CA GLU A 110 -5.69 16.11 -4.96
C GLU A 110 -5.37 15.73 -6.42
N HIS A 111 -5.66 14.49 -6.84
CA HIS A 111 -5.35 13.98 -8.18
C HIS A 111 -6.61 13.44 -8.89
N PRO A 112 -7.65 14.26 -9.11
CA PRO A 112 -8.92 13.81 -9.70
C PRO A 112 -8.73 13.25 -11.12
N SER A 113 -7.78 13.77 -11.89
CA SER A 113 -7.51 13.34 -13.27
C SER A 113 -6.47 12.22 -13.39
N ASP A 114 -5.94 11.70 -12.27
CA ASP A 114 -4.96 10.61 -12.31
C ASP A 114 -5.65 9.24 -12.20
N PRO A 115 -5.78 8.48 -13.30
CA PRO A 115 -6.57 7.25 -13.30
C PRO A 115 -6.01 6.19 -12.34
N MET A 116 -4.69 6.17 -12.14
CA MET A 116 -4.03 5.19 -11.29
C MET A 116 -4.27 5.50 -9.81
N ILE A 117 -4.19 6.77 -9.40
CA ILE A 117 -4.53 7.19 -8.04
C ILE A 117 -6.03 7.03 -7.79
N GLN A 118 -6.90 7.35 -8.74
CA GLN A 118 -8.35 7.15 -8.59
C GLN A 118 -8.68 5.67 -8.40
N GLN A 119 -8.30 4.82 -9.36
CA GLN A 119 -8.64 3.40 -9.34
C GLN A 119 -8.11 2.71 -8.08
N TRP A 120 -6.81 2.82 -7.80
CA TRP A 120 -6.20 2.12 -6.67
C TRP A 120 -6.49 2.79 -5.33
N GLY A 121 -6.71 4.11 -5.33
CA GLY A 121 -7.06 4.85 -4.12
C GLY A 121 -8.45 4.48 -3.63
N VAL A 122 -9.42 4.41 -4.55
CA VAL A 122 -10.78 3.92 -4.26
C VAL A 122 -10.73 2.48 -3.77
N PHE A 123 -9.99 1.60 -4.45
CA PHE A 123 -9.83 0.20 -4.02
C PHE A 123 -9.21 0.11 -2.62
N ALA A 124 -8.15 0.86 -2.34
CA ALA A 124 -7.53 0.91 -1.02
C ALA A 124 -8.51 1.40 0.07
N LEU A 125 -9.32 2.42 -0.22
CA LEU A 125 -10.30 2.95 0.73
C LEU A 125 -11.41 1.94 1.03
N ASP A 126 -11.92 1.22 0.04
CA ASP A 126 -12.88 0.12 0.24
C ASP A 126 -12.30 -0.94 1.20
N GLN A 127 -11.07 -1.40 0.94
CA GLN A 127 -10.40 -2.37 1.81
C GLN A 127 -10.16 -1.85 3.23
N LEU A 128 -9.74 -0.58 3.37
CA LEU A 128 -9.44 0.01 4.68
C LEU A 128 -10.68 0.43 5.49
N THR A 129 -11.86 0.43 4.87
CA THR A 129 -13.15 0.71 5.51
C THR A 129 -13.99 -0.54 5.70
N ALA A 130 -13.59 -1.69 5.14
CA ALA A 130 -14.32 -2.97 5.27
C ALA A 130 -14.61 -3.38 6.72
N ASP A 131 -13.70 -3.07 7.65
CA ASP A 131 -13.85 -3.39 9.07
C ASP A 131 -14.44 -2.21 9.89
N TRP A 132 -14.81 -1.10 9.24
CA TRP A 132 -15.28 0.11 9.90
C TRP A 132 -16.81 0.14 10.01
N THR A 133 -17.32 -0.14 11.21
CA THR A 133 -18.75 -0.25 11.52
C THR A 133 -19.44 1.07 11.89
N ARG A 134 -18.82 2.24 11.65
CA ARG A 134 -19.30 3.54 12.20
C ARG A 134 -19.81 4.59 11.20
N GLU A 135 -19.80 4.33 9.89
CA GLU A 135 -20.65 5.04 8.91
C GLU A 135 -21.37 4.03 8.02
N PRO A 136 -22.54 4.38 7.42
CA PRO A 136 -23.20 3.50 6.47
C PRO A 136 -22.25 3.28 5.30
N VAL A 137 -21.76 2.05 5.14
CA VAL A 137 -20.95 1.57 4.00
C VAL A 137 -21.52 2.05 2.65
N VAL A 138 -22.83 2.25 2.60
CA VAL A 138 -23.59 2.85 1.49
C VAL A 138 -23.08 4.23 1.07
N ARG A 139 -22.73 5.14 1.99
CA ARG A 139 -22.24 6.50 1.64
C ARG A 139 -20.83 6.48 1.05
N VAL A 140 -19.96 5.64 1.59
CA VAL A 140 -18.61 5.44 1.02
C VAL A 140 -18.77 4.82 -0.37
N LYS A 141 -19.54 3.74 -0.53
CA LYS A 141 -19.77 3.11 -1.84
C LYS A 141 -20.46 4.05 -2.85
N GLN A 142 -21.44 4.86 -2.44
CA GLN A 142 -22.07 5.86 -3.31
C GLN A 142 -21.12 7.01 -3.69
N TRP A 143 -20.24 7.42 -2.78
CA TRP A 143 -19.16 8.36 -3.08
C TRP A 143 -18.13 7.76 -4.04
N LEU A 144 -17.74 6.49 -3.83
CA LEU A 144 -16.84 5.74 -4.73
C LEU A 144 -17.43 5.63 -6.15
N VAL A 145 -18.73 5.36 -6.28
CA VAL A 145 -19.43 5.33 -7.57
C VAL A 145 -19.40 6.71 -8.24
N ARG A 146 -19.69 7.80 -7.51
CA ARG A 146 -19.63 9.15 -8.08
C ARG A 146 -18.22 9.56 -8.52
N CYS A 147 -17.18 9.26 -7.74
CA CYS A 147 -15.79 9.59 -8.14
C CYS A 147 -15.24 8.75 -9.30
N ILE A 148 -15.85 7.61 -9.65
CA ILE A 148 -15.43 6.76 -10.77
C ILE A 148 -16.19 7.09 -12.06
N PHE A 149 -17.45 7.54 -11.95
CA PHE A 149 -18.37 7.67 -13.09
C PHE A 149 -18.81 9.12 -13.42
N ASP A 150 -18.41 10.12 -12.63
CA ASP A 150 -18.55 11.56 -12.95
C ASP A 150 -17.18 12.15 -13.32
#